data_AF-A0A7V1Q4V4-F1
#
_entry.id   AF-A0A7V1Q4V4-F1
#
_cell.length_a   1.000
_cell.length_b   1.000
_cell.length_c   1.000
_cell.angle_alpha   90.00
_cell.angle_beta   90.00
_cell.angle_gamma   90.00
#
_symmetry.space_group_name_H-M   'P 1'
#
loop_
_entity.id
_entity.type
_entity.pdbx_description
1 polymer ?
#
loop_
_entity_poly.entity_id
_entity_poly.type
_entity_poly.pdbx_seq_one_letter_code
_entity_poly.pdbx_strand_id
1 'polypeptide(L)'
;MKLLVDSQISAQVATWLRKAGHDVREVRDDPILRGADDSTLVQTAWREGRVLVSASPAFTRLISREGGWRPGAILLLAGDPRPRVQIQTLQALLEKLPEAKLMSSLVIVEGHRARVYPLVVRPPEKMTPELQPRLQEPLPSPGSVPSAHSYLACPVCGYTMKPLHGCKQVCPACGYLSSCSMD
;
A
#
# COMPACT_ATOMS: atom_id res chain seq x y z
N MET A 1 -9.58 -1.78 8.14
CA MET A 1 -8.74 -0.82 7.38
C MET A 1 -9.40 0.53 7.15
N LYS A 2 -8.56 1.52 6.81
CA LYS A 2 -8.99 2.79 6.22
C LYS A 2 -9.03 2.67 4.70
N LEU A 3 -10.03 3.25 4.07
CA LEU A 3 -10.29 3.21 2.63
C LEU A 3 -10.44 4.63 2.09
N LEU A 4 -9.92 4.85 0.89
CA LEU A 4 -10.20 6.02 0.06
C LEU A 4 -10.99 5.52 -1.15
N VAL A 5 -12.26 5.89 -1.25
CA VAL A 5 -13.16 5.44 -2.31
C VAL A 5 -13.26 6.53 -3.37
N ASP A 6 -12.77 6.22 -4.57
CA ASP A 6 -12.81 7.11 -5.74
C ASP A 6 -14.27 7.41 -6.16
N SER A 7 -14.45 8.57 -6.76
CA SER A 7 -15.71 9.08 -7.33
C SER A 7 -16.38 8.14 -8.33
N GLN A 8 -15.60 7.31 -9.04
CA GLN A 8 -16.12 6.30 -9.98
C GLN A 8 -16.82 5.13 -9.29
N ILE A 9 -16.57 4.93 -8.00
CA ILE A 9 -17.26 3.93 -7.19
C ILE A 9 -18.57 4.55 -6.67
N SER A 10 -19.63 3.74 -6.65
CA SER A 10 -20.94 4.18 -6.18
C SER A 10 -20.94 4.45 -4.66
N ALA A 11 -21.63 5.51 -4.23
CA ALA A 11 -21.86 5.81 -2.82
C ALA A 11 -22.49 4.64 -2.04
N GLN A 12 -23.29 3.79 -2.70
CA GLN A 12 -23.85 2.59 -2.08
C GLN A 12 -22.76 1.61 -1.62
N VAL A 13 -21.67 1.48 -2.40
CA VAL A 13 -20.50 0.66 -2.04
C VAL A 13 -19.79 1.28 -0.85
N ALA A 14 -19.58 2.60 -0.85
CA ALA A 14 -18.97 3.31 0.27
C ALA A 14 -19.78 3.16 1.57
N THR A 15 -21.11 3.32 1.51
CA THR A 15 -22.01 3.08 2.65
C THR A 15 -21.93 1.64 3.15
N TRP A 16 -21.89 0.66 2.26
CA TRP A 16 -21.73 -0.74 2.65
C TRP A 16 -20.38 -0.99 3.34
N LEU A 17 -19.28 -0.46 2.81
CA LEU A 17 -17.95 -0.56 3.41
C LEU A 17 -17.91 0.05 4.83
N ARG A 18 -18.58 1.18 5.05
CA ARG A 18 -18.73 1.78 6.40
C ARG A 18 -19.49 0.85 7.34
N LYS A 19 -20.61 0.28 6.88
CA LYS A 19 -21.41 -0.69 7.66
C LYS A 19 -20.62 -1.97 7.98
N ALA A 20 -19.67 -2.36 7.12
CA ALA A 20 -18.74 -3.46 7.36
C ALA A 20 -17.62 -3.12 8.37
N GLY A 21 -17.60 -1.91 8.95
CA GLY A 21 -16.67 -1.51 10.00
C GLY A 21 -15.38 -0.86 9.49
N HIS A 22 -15.31 -0.43 8.23
CA HIS A 22 -14.15 0.27 7.68
C HIS A 22 -14.25 1.79 7.86
N ASP A 23 -13.10 2.45 8.04
CA ASP A 23 -12.99 3.92 7.98
C ASP A 23 -12.96 4.33 6.50
N VAL A 24 -14.08 4.83 5.98
CA VAL A 24 -14.24 5.17 4.56
C VAL A 24 -14.28 6.67 4.36
N ARG A 25 -13.29 7.19 3.63
CA ARG A 25 -13.30 8.52 3.04
C ARG A 25 -13.67 8.40 1.58
N GLU A 26 -14.67 9.14 1.13
CA GLU A 26 -15.26 9.02 -0.21
C GLU A 26 -15.05 10.31 -0.98
N VAL A 27 -14.42 10.23 -2.15
CA VAL A 27 -13.99 11.40 -2.94
C VAL A 27 -15.17 12.20 -3.49
N ARG A 28 -16.28 11.53 -3.84
CA ARG A 28 -17.44 12.15 -4.49
C ARG A 28 -17.99 13.36 -3.74
N ASP A 29 -18.11 13.22 -2.41
CA ASP A 29 -18.68 14.22 -1.51
C ASP A 29 -17.63 14.82 -0.57
N ASP A 30 -16.34 14.57 -0.81
CA ASP A 30 -15.26 15.14 -0.02
C ASP A 30 -15.04 16.61 -0.39
N PRO A 31 -15.07 17.56 0.57
CA PRO A 31 -14.93 18.98 0.26
C PRO A 31 -13.54 19.37 -0.28
N ILE A 32 -12.52 18.54 -0.05
CA ILE A 32 -11.12 18.80 -0.45
C ILE A 32 -10.76 17.98 -1.69
N LEU A 33 -11.16 16.71 -1.73
CA LEU A 33 -10.75 15.77 -2.78
C LEU A 33 -11.68 15.75 -3.98
N ARG A 34 -12.88 16.33 -3.89
CA ARG A 34 -13.79 16.39 -5.02
C ARG A 34 -13.16 17.18 -6.17
N GLY A 35 -12.98 16.51 -7.31
CA GLY A 35 -12.35 17.09 -8.50
C GLY A 35 -10.82 17.08 -8.46
N ALA A 36 -10.21 16.49 -7.43
CA ALA A 36 -8.77 16.23 -7.41
C ALA A 36 -8.38 15.23 -8.50
N ASP A 37 -7.16 15.37 -9.02
CA ASP A 37 -6.61 14.44 -10.01
C ASP A 37 -6.17 13.12 -9.39
N ASP A 38 -5.95 12.11 -10.25
CA ASP A 38 -5.55 10.77 -9.82
C ASP A 38 -4.25 10.79 -8.99
N SER A 39 -3.29 11.65 -9.31
CA SER A 39 -2.04 11.80 -8.54
C SER A 39 -2.29 12.29 -7.11
N THR A 40 -3.20 13.24 -6.93
CA THR A 40 -3.58 13.79 -5.63
C THR A 40 -4.32 12.75 -4.80
N LEU A 41 -5.18 11.93 -5.43
CA LEU A 41 -5.87 10.82 -4.77
C LEU A 41 -4.89 9.74 -4.30
N VAL A 42 -3.93 9.38 -5.15
CA VAL A 42 -2.81 8.50 -4.81
C VAL A 42 -2.04 9.09 -3.63
N GLN A 43 -1.57 10.34 -3.71
CA GLN A 43 -0.85 10.99 -2.60
C GLN A 43 -1.63 11.03 -1.29
N THR A 44 -2.95 11.25 -1.37
CA THR A 44 -3.82 11.29 -0.20
C THR A 44 -3.97 9.90 0.41
N ALA A 45 -4.20 8.88 -0.42
CA ALA A 45 -4.24 7.48 -0.01
C ALA A 45 -2.94 7.13 0.73
N TRP A 46 -1.80 7.47 0.14
CA TRP A 46 -0.47 7.37 0.76
C TRP A 46 -0.44 8.00 2.13
N ARG A 47 -0.49 9.32 2.22
CA ARG A 47 -0.26 10.07 3.45
C ARG A 47 -1.19 9.64 4.60
N GLU A 48 -2.41 9.21 4.28
CA GLU A 48 -3.41 8.84 5.28
C GLU A 48 -3.46 7.33 5.59
N GLY A 49 -2.65 6.52 4.90
CA GLY A 49 -2.63 5.07 5.05
C GLY A 49 -3.96 4.41 4.66
N ARG A 50 -4.64 4.93 3.62
CA ARG A 50 -5.92 4.43 3.11
C ARG A 50 -5.75 3.56 1.87
N VAL A 51 -6.28 2.32 1.86
CA VAL A 51 -6.35 1.54 0.61
C VAL A 51 -7.23 2.28 -0.40
N LEU A 52 -6.70 2.55 -1.60
CA LEU A 52 -7.47 3.17 -2.67
C LEU A 52 -8.41 2.14 -3.30
N VAL A 53 -9.69 2.48 -3.46
CA VAL A 53 -10.68 1.67 -4.19
C VAL A 53 -11.19 2.48 -5.38
N SER A 54 -10.96 1.98 -6.59
CA SER A 54 -11.32 2.69 -7.84
C SER A 54 -11.73 1.73 -8.96
N ALA A 55 -12.42 2.26 -9.97
CA ALA A 55 -12.70 1.58 -11.25
C ALA A 55 -11.86 2.14 -12.41
N SER A 56 -10.95 3.08 -12.15
CA SER A 56 -10.13 3.73 -13.17
C SER A 56 -8.85 2.94 -13.43
N PRO A 57 -8.57 2.55 -14.70
CA PRO A 57 -7.31 1.90 -15.03
C PRO A 57 -6.12 2.85 -14.93
N ALA A 58 -6.32 4.17 -14.88
CA ALA A 58 -5.23 5.14 -14.78
C ALA A 58 -4.36 4.93 -13.52
N PHE A 59 -4.97 4.49 -12.42
CA PHE A 59 -4.26 4.16 -11.17
C PHE A 59 -3.28 3.00 -11.30
N THR A 60 -3.50 2.06 -12.24
CA THR A 60 -2.52 0.97 -12.47
C THR A 60 -1.15 1.54 -12.80
N ARG A 61 -1.09 2.52 -13.72
CA ARG A 61 0.14 3.14 -14.19
C ARG A 61 0.80 4.00 -13.11
N LEU A 62 0.00 4.67 -12.29
CA LEU A 62 0.51 5.52 -11.21
C LEU A 62 1.11 4.69 -10.09
N ILE A 63 0.45 3.62 -9.68
CA ILE A 63 0.89 2.77 -8.57
C ILE A 63 2.04 1.85 -8.99
N SER A 64 2.01 1.30 -10.22
CA SER A 64 3.03 0.33 -10.66
C SER A 64 4.42 0.94 -10.85
N ARG A 65 4.52 2.27 -10.94
CA ARG A 65 5.80 2.98 -11.12
C ARG A 65 6.55 3.21 -9.82
N GLU A 66 5.90 3.02 -8.67
CA GLU A 66 6.42 3.37 -7.35
C GLU A 66 6.83 2.11 -6.58
N GLY A 67 8.14 1.89 -6.43
CA GLY A 67 8.67 0.84 -5.58
C GLY A 67 8.40 1.11 -4.10
N GLY A 68 8.02 0.08 -3.34
CA GLY A 68 7.79 0.23 -1.89
C GLY A 68 6.43 0.84 -1.54
N TRP A 69 5.47 0.83 -2.46
CA TRP A 69 4.22 1.52 -2.26
C TRP A 69 3.33 0.91 -1.14
N ARG A 70 2.88 1.73 -0.18
CA ARG A 70 1.86 1.46 0.85
C ARG A 70 1.09 2.75 1.18
N PRO A 71 -0.24 2.73 1.24
CA PRO A 71 -1.15 1.60 1.35
C PRO A 71 -1.54 1.04 -0.01
N GLY A 72 -1.90 -0.25 -0.09
CA GLY A 72 -2.32 -0.91 -1.33
C GLY A 72 -3.55 -0.32 -2.02
N ALA A 73 -3.97 -0.94 -3.12
CA ALA A 73 -5.13 -0.50 -3.90
C ALA A 73 -5.95 -1.67 -4.41
N ILE A 74 -7.26 -1.46 -4.58
CA ILE A 74 -8.21 -2.39 -5.17
C ILE A 74 -8.85 -1.72 -6.38
N LEU A 75 -8.60 -2.27 -7.56
CA LEU A 75 -9.14 -1.77 -8.82
C LEU A 75 -10.19 -2.73 -9.36
N LEU A 76 -11.43 -2.26 -9.48
CA LEU A 76 -12.56 -3.02 -10.03
C LEU A 76 -12.66 -2.75 -11.53
N LEU A 77 -11.77 -3.36 -12.30
CA LEU A 77 -11.69 -3.20 -13.76
C LEU A 77 -12.61 -4.19 -14.47
N ALA A 78 -13.13 -3.81 -15.64
CA ALA A 78 -13.82 -4.73 -16.57
C ALA A 78 -14.81 -5.72 -15.90
N GLY A 79 -15.73 -5.20 -15.06
CA GLY A 79 -16.76 -5.96 -14.37
C GLY A 79 -18.11 -5.28 -14.45
N ASP A 80 -19.11 -5.87 -13.81
CA ASP A 80 -20.44 -5.27 -13.74
C ASP A 80 -20.42 -3.99 -12.87
N PRO A 81 -20.78 -2.81 -13.41
CA PRO A 81 -20.70 -1.56 -12.67
C PRO A 81 -21.84 -1.40 -11.65
N ARG A 82 -22.81 -2.33 -11.60
CA ARG A 82 -23.92 -2.26 -10.66
C ARG A 82 -23.38 -2.35 -9.22
N PRO A 83 -23.78 -1.44 -8.31
CA PRO A 83 -23.26 -1.41 -6.94
C PRO A 83 -23.41 -2.74 -6.22
N ARG A 84 -24.53 -3.45 -6.43
CA ARG A 84 -24.79 -4.76 -5.85
C ARG A 84 -23.71 -5.79 -6.23
N VAL A 85 -23.28 -5.81 -7.48
CA VAL A 85 -22.24 -6.76 -7.94
C VAL A 85 -20.88 -6.34 -7.42
N GLN A 86 -20.56 -5.04 -7.45
CA GLN A 86 -19.31 -4.53 -6.84
C GLN A 86 -19.22 -4.86 -5.34
N ILE A 87 -20.32 -4.74 -4.60
CA ILE A 87 -20.40 -5.12 -3.18
C ILE A 87 -20.10 -6.61 -3.01
N GLN A 88 -20.74 -7.49 -3.80
CA GLN A 88 -20.50 -8.94 -3.71
C GLN A 88 -19.04 -9.29 -4.03
N THR A 89 -18.48 -8.66 -5.06
CA THR A 89 -17.09 -8.83 -5.46
C THR A 89 -16.12 -8.36 -4.37
N LEU A 90 -16.34 -7.18 -3.80
CA LEU A 90 -15.53 -6.65 -2.70
C LEU A 90 -15.68 -7.51 -1.44
N GLN A 91 -16.89 -7.94 -1.09
CA GLN A 91 -17.13 -8.82 0.05
C GLN A 91 -16.32 -10.11 -0.09
N ALA A 92 -16.44 -10.81 -1.22
CA ALA A 92 -15.69 -12.04 -1.46
C ALA A 92 -14.17 -11.82 -1.45
N LEU A 93 -13.70 -10.65 -1.89
CA LEU A 93 -12.29 -10.29 -1.86
C LEU A 93 -11.79 -10.06 -0.42
N LEU A 94 -12.54 -9.29 0.37
CA LEU A 94 -12.22 -8.94 1.76
C LEU A 94 -12.29 -10.17 2.69
N GLU A 95 -13.16 -11.13 2.40
CA GLU A 95 -13.23 -12.41 3.12
C GLU A 95 -12.05 -13.33 2.80
N LYS A 96 -11.56 -13.31 1.55
CA LYS A 96 -10.48 -14.21 1.08
C LYS A 96 -9.08 -13.69 1.36
N LEU A 97 -8.89 -12.37 1.38
CA LEU A 97 -7.56 -11.76 1.52
C LEU A 97 -7.42 -11.09 2.88
N PRO A 98 -6.35 -11.40 3.63
CA PRO A 98 -6.10 -10.72 4.90
C PRO A 98 -5.82 -9.23 4.66
N GLU A 99 -6.23 -8.39 5.60
CA GLU A 99 -6.07 -6.94 5.55
C GLU A 99 -4.61 -6.52 5.26
N ALA A 100 -3.63 -7.21 5.85
CA ALA A 100 -2.21 -6.95 5.61
C ALA A 100 -1.80 -7.11 4.14
N LYS A 101 -2.39 -8.08 3.44
CA LYS A 101 -2.14 -8.34 2.02
C LYS A 101 -2.80 -7.28 1.14
N LEU A 102 -4.02 -6.86 1.48
CA LEU A 102 -4.70 -5.75 0.79
C LEU A 102 -3.92 -4.43 0.96
N MET A 103 -3.36 -4.20 2.14
CA MET A 103 -2.60 -2.99 2.47
C MET A 103 -1.21 -2.92 1.82
N SER A 104 -0.73 -4.02 1.25
CA SER A 104 0.61 -4.13 0.66
C SER A 104 0.61 -4.62 -0.78
N SER A 105 -0.55 -4.63 -1.43
CA SER A 105 -0.72 -5.12 -2.80
C SER A 105 -1.59 -4.20 -3.65
N LEU A 106 -1.36 -4.25 -4.96
CA LEU A 106 -2.30 -3.80 -5.96
C LEU A 106 -3.15 -5.01 -6.35
N VAL A 107 -4.45 -4.94 -6.05
CA VAL A 107 -5.42 -5.95 -6.42
C VAL A 107 -6.21 -5.45 -7.61
N ILE A 108 -6.14 -6.19 -8.71
CA ILE A 108 -6.92 -5.91 -9.92
C ILE A 108 -7.98 -6.98 -10.05
N VAL A 109 -9.24 -6.57 -9.98
CA VAL A 109 -10.38 -7.44 -10.24
C VAL A 109 -10.85 -7.21 -11.66
N GLU A 110 -10.97 -8.29 -12.44
CA GLU A 110 -11.49 -8.31 -13.82
C GLU A 110 -12.60 -9.36 -13.90
N GLY A 111 -13.85 -8.91 -14.02
CA GLY A 111 -15.04 -9.76 -13.94
C GLY A 111 -15.08 -10.55 -12.63
N HIS A 112 -14.84 -11.87 -12.70
CA HIS A 112 -14.83 -12.79 -11.56
C HIS A 112 -13.44 -13.18 -11.06
N ARG A 113 -12.37 -12.61 -11.65
CA ARG A 113 -10.99 -12.96 -11.29
C ARG A 113 -10.33 -11.79 -10.57
N ALA A 114 -9.66 -12.07 -9.46
CA ALA A 114 -8.81 -11.11 -8.78
C ALA A 114 -7.34 -11.51 -8.94
N ARG A 115 -6.52 -10.61 -9.48
CA ARG A 115 -5.05 -10.72 -9.52
C ARG A 115 -4.46 -9.84 -8.43
N VAL A 116 -3.47 -10.37 -7.71
CA VAL A 116 -2.82 -9.67 -6.60
C VAL A 116 -1.35 -9.47 -6.96
N TYR A 117 -0.92 -8.21 -7.01
CA TYR A 117 0.44 -7.79 -7.30
C TYR A 117 1.06 -7.21 -6.02
N PRO A 118 2.02 -7.89 -5.37
CA PRO A 118 2.70 -7.34 -4.20
C PRO A 118 3.41 -6.03 -4.56
N LEU A 119 3.20 -4.99 -3.75
CA LEU A 119 3.87 -3.69 -3.90
C LEU A 119 5.11 -3.58 -3.02
N VAL A 120 5.34 -4.59 -2.20
CA VAL A 120 6.51 -4.75 -1.34
C VAL A 120 7.14 -6.13 -1.53
N VAL A 121 8.46 -6.21 -1.39
CA VAL A 121 9.26 -7.42 -1.65
C VAL A 121 8.82 -8.63 -0.79
N ARG A 122 8.37 -8.37 0.44
CA ARG A 122 7.77 -9.38 1.33
C ARG A 122 6.50 -8.80 1.96
N PRO A 123 5.31 -9.11 1.42
CA PRO A 123 4.06 -8.66 2.03
C PRO A 123 3.88 -9.39 3.37
N PRO A 124 3.64 -8.65 4.48
CA PRO A 124 3.43 -9.29 5.77
C PRO A 124 2.09 -10.03 5.82
N GLU A 125 2.04 -11.14 6.57
CA GLU A 125 0.82 -11.92 6.76
C GLU A 125 -0.17 -11.26 7.73
N LYS A 126 0.34 -10.43 8.67
CA LYS A 126 -0.45 -9.76 9.71
C LYS A 126 -0.31 -8.25 9.61
N MET A 127 -1.35 -7.53 10.03
CA MET A 127 -1.31 -6.08 10.05
C MET A 127 -0.45 -5.59 11.20
N THR A 128 0.58 -4.79 10.90
CA THR A 128 1.45 -4.12 11.87
C THR A 128 1.39 -2.60 11.67
N PRO A 129 1.71 -1.79 12.70
CA PRO A 129 1.80 -0.34 12.55
C PRO A 129 2.78 0.11 11.45
N GLU A 130 3.80 -0.71 11.14
CA GLU A 130 4.81 -0.45 10.11
C GLU A 130 4.27 -0.59 8.65
N LEU A 131 3.04 -1.10 8.48
CA LEU A 131 2.37 -1.09 7.17
C LEU A 131 1.72 0.24 6.83
N GLN A 132 1.50 1.10 7.83
CA GLN A 132 0.97 2.45 7.61
C GLN A 132 2.14 3.38 7.26
N PRO A 133 2.08 4.09 6.12
CA PRO A 133 3.04 5.16 5.86
C PRO A 133 3.00 6.19 6.97
N ARG A 134 4.18 6.69 7.35
CA ARG A 134 4.25 7.75 8.37
C ARG A 134 3.77 9.05 7.76
N LEU A 135 3.07 9.88 8.55
CA LEU A 135 2.50 11.15 8.08
C LEU A 135 3.54 12.10 7.42
N GLN A 136 4.83 11.94 7.77
CA GLN A 136 5.96 12.71 7.26
C GLN A 136 6.72 12.03 6.11
N GLU A 137 6.33 10.81 5.74
CA GLU A 137 7.02 10.05 4.71
C GLU A 137 6.63 10.61 3.33
N PRO A 138 7.59 11.11 2.54
CA PRO A 138 7.30 11.52 1.18
C PRO A 138 6.79 10.30 0.39
N LEU A 139 5.98 10.56 -0.64
CA LEU A 139 5.67 9.54 -1.63
C LEU A 139 6.99 8.89 -2.10
N PRO A 140 7.01 7.58 -2.38
CA PRO A 140 8.11 7.00 -3.13
C PRO A 140 8.28 7.82 -4.42
N SER A 141 9.52 8.08 -4.80
CA SER A 141 9.80 8.73 -6.06
C SER A 141 9.93 7.67 -7.15
N PRO A 142 9.51 7.96 -8.39
CA PRO A 142 9.70 7.02 -9.49
C PRO A 142 11.20 6.84 -9.71
N GLY A 143 11.74 5.69 -9.30
CA GLY A 143 13.19 5.41 -9.28
C GLY A 143 13.78 5.19 -7.89
N SER A 144 13.08 5.55 -6.81
CA SER A 144 13.35 4.98 -5.50
C SER A 144 12.80 3.56 -5.47
N VAL A 145 13.53 2.63 -6.09
CA VAL A 145 13.69 1.33 -5.43
C VAL A 145 14.02 1.71 -3.98
N PRO A 146 13.30 1.23 -2.95
CA PRO A 146 13.83 1.38 -1.61
C PRO A 146 15.22 0.82 -1.76
N SER A 147 16.25 1.69 -1.64
CA SER A 147 17.59 1.20 -1.86
C SER A 147 17.62 -0.05 -1.00
N ALA A 148 18.09 -1.15 -1.56
CA ALA A 148 18.65 -2.14 -0.68
C ALA A 148 19.78 -1.37 0.02
N HIS A 149 19.43 -0.57 1.04
CA HIS A 149 20.21 -0.39 2.21
C HIS A 149 20.40 -1.84 2.58
N SER A 150 21.55 -2.35 2.15
CA SER A 150 22.05 -3.66 2.47
C SER A 150 22.11 -3.64 3.97
N TYR A 151 20.97 -3.93 4.61
CA TYR A 151 20.87 -4.01 6.03
C TYR A 151 21.72 -5.23 6.34
N LEU A 152 22.97 -4.96 6.71
CA LEU A 152 23.87 -5.99 7.16
C LEU A 152 23.29 -6.45 8.48
N ALA A 153 22.62 -7.60 8.44
CA ALA A 153 22.35 -8.33 9.65
C ALA A 153 23.71 -8.65 10.28
N CYS A 154 23.88 -8.31 11.55
CA CYS A 154 25.09 -8.67 12.27
C CYS A 154 25.30 -10.19 12.15
N PRO A 155 26.46 -10.68 11.70
CA PRO A 155 26.69 -12.11 11.52
C PRO A 155 26.68 -12.88 12.84
N VAL A 156 26.81 -12.19 13.98
CA VAL A 156 26.83 -12.78 15.31
C VAL A 156 25.43 -12.91 15.90
N CYS A 157 24.61 -11.86 15.83
CA CYS A 157 23.32 -11.83 16.54
C CYS A 157 22.10 -11.53 15.65
N GLY A 158 22.29 -11.33 14.34
CA GLY A 158 21.21 -11.01 13.40
C GLY A 158 20.65 -9.59 13.52
N TYR A 159 21.17 -8.76 14.43
CA TYR A 159 20.73 -7.39 14.60
C TYR A 159 20.88 -6.59 13.30
N THR A 160 19.81 -5.93 12.88
CA THR A 160 19.74 -5.15 11.64
C THR A 160 20.52 -3.83 11.79
N MET A 161 21.71 -3.73 11.17
CA MET A 161 22.51 -2.50 11.21
C MET A 161 22.07 -1.51 10.13
N LYS A 162 21.98 -0.22 10.45
CA LYS A 162 21.80 0.84 9.45
C LYS A 162 23.12 1.00 8.68
N PRO A 163 23.15 0.97 7.34
CA PRO A 163 24.38 1.17 6.60
C PRO A 163 24.91 2.60 6.83
N LEU A 164 26.17 2.71 7.25
CA LEU A 164 26.94 3.95 7.19
C LEU A 164 27.97 3.79 6.08
N HIS A 165 28.05 4.75 5.16
CA HIS A 165 29.08 4.76 4.13
C HIS A 165 30.46 4.92 4.78
N GLY A 166 31.36 3.95 4.57
CA GLY A 166 32.80 4.09 4.80
C GLY A 166 33.31 3.99 6.25
N CYS A 167 32.49 3.62 7.24
CA CYS A 167 32.96 3.49 8.63
C CYS A 167 32.73 2.09 9.21
N LYS A 168 33.71 1.62 10.00
CA LYS A 168 33.54 0.46 10.89
C LYS A 168 32.37 0.73 11.84
N GLN A 169 31.48 -0.23 12.00
CA GLN A 169 30.31 -0.12 12.87
C GLN A 169 30.41 -1.14 14.00
N VAL A 170 30.08 -0.72 15.22
CA VAL A 170 29.88 -1.62 16.36
C VAL A 170 28.40 -1.96 16.44
N CYS A 171 28.08 -3.25 16.45
CA CYS A 171 26.73 -3.72 16.68
C CYS A 171 26.29 -3.34 18.11
N PRO A 172 25.21 -2.57 18.29
CA PRO A 172 24.78 -2.13 19.61
C PRO A 172 24.22 -3.28 20.47
N ALA A 173 23.85 -4.41 19.86
CA ALA A 173 23.30 -5.56 20.58
C ALA A 173 24.37 -6.52 21.13
N CYS A 174 25.52 -6.67 20.45
CA CYS A 174 26.53 -7.67 20.84
C CYS A 174 27.97 -7.16 20.82
N GLY A 175 28.20 -5.91 20.45
CA GLY A 175 29.55 -5.33 20.38
C GLY A 175 30.39 -5.77 19.17
N TYR A 176 29.84 -6.55 18.24
CA TYR A 176 30.55 -6.98 17.03
C TYR A 176 31.00 -5.77 16.18
N LEU A 177 32.29 -5.68 15.85
CA LEU A 177 32.86 -4.64 15.00
C LEU A 177 32.94 -5.12 13.55
N SER A 178 32.25 -4.45 12.63
CA SER A 178 32.33 -4.77 11.20
C SER A 178 33.69 -4.37 10.60
N SER A 179 34.27 -5.25 9.78
CA SER A 179 35.46 -4.96 8.98
C SER A 179 35.05 -4.34 7.64
N CYS A 180 35.62 -3.19 7.28
CA CYS A 180 35.43 -2.60 5.96
C CYS A 180 36.12 -3.49 4.91
N SER A 181 35.37 -3.99 3.92
CA SER A 181 35.95 -4.34 2.62
C SER A 181 36.02 -3.05 1.81
N MET A 182 37.20 -2.69 1.32
CA MET A 182 37.36 -1.64 0.31
C MET A 182 37.15 -2.28 -1.05
N ASP A 183 36.00 -2.05 -1.66
CA ASP A 183 35.78 -2.17 -3.11
C ASP A 183 35.02 -0.91 -3.57
#